data_AF-A6BH48-F1
#
_entry.id   AF-A6BH48-F1
#
_cell.length_a   1.000
_cell.length_b   1.000
_cell.length_c   1.000
_cell.angle_alpha   90.00
_cell.angle_beta   90.00
_cell.angle_gamma   90.00
#
_symmetry.space_group_name_H-M   'P 1'
#
loop_
_entity.id
_entity.type
_entity.pdbx_description
1 polymer ?
#
loop_
_entity_poly.entity_id
_entity_poly.type
_entity_poly.pdbx_seq_one_letter_code
_entity_poly.pdbx_strand_id
1 'polypeptide(L)' 'MQNHITRRRLIGPSNNVIETTGQDTATGTELASFTDNGTVTYTAKPVIGSKGQNLEPGVNYTGTMTFGIGLVE' A
#
# COMPACT_ATOMS: atom_id res chain seq x y z
N MET A 1 22.40 -7.69 8.09
CA MET A 1 21.67 -6.47 7.68
C MET A 1 20.31 -6.51 8.33
N GLN A 2 19.95 -5.48 9.09
CA GLN A 2 18.63 -5.38 9.71
C GLN A 2 17.64 -4.88 8.66
N ASN A 3 16.64 -5.69 8.30
CA ASN A 3 15.61 -5.28 7.34
C ASN A 3 14.71 -4.24 8.01
N HIS A 4 14.88 -2.97 7.65
CA HIS A 4 13.93 -1.93 7.99
C HIS A 4 12.65 -2.16 7.18
N ILE A 5 11.64 -2.77 7.79
CA ILE A 5 10.34 -2.99 7.13
C ILE A 5 9.63 -1.64 7.03
N THR A 6 9.73 -0.99 5.87
CA THR A 6 8.88 0.15 5.54
C THR A 6 7.52 -0.38 5.11
N ARG A 7 6.50 -0.22 5.96
CA ARG A 7 5.12 -0.59 5.63
C ARG A 7 4.55 0.47 4.69
N ARG A 8 3.66 0.07 3.78
CA ARG A 8 3.00 1.00 2.84
C ARG A 8 1.51 1.05 3.14
N ARG A 9 0.95 2.26 3.17
CA ARG A 9 -0.50 2.49 3.23
C ARG A 9 -1.01 3.06 1.93
N LEU A 10 -2.10 2.51 1.43
CA LEU A 10 -2.96 3.14 0.45
C LEU A 10 -4.14 3.76 1.16
N ILE A 11 -4.45 5.00 0.80
CA ILE A 11 -5.62 5.72 1.30
C ILE A 11 -6.56 5.89 0.12
N GLY A 12 -7.73 5.27 0.22
CA GLY A 12 -8.79 5.40 -0.77
C GLY A 12 -9.58 6.70 -0.62
N PRO A 13 -10.49 6.97 -1.57
CA PRO A 13 -11.26 8.22 -1.61
C PRO A 13 -12.14 8.44 -0.37
N SER A 14 -12.58 7.37 0.29
CA SER A 14 -13.37 7.43 1.53
C SER A 14 -12.52 7.42 2.81
N ASN A 15 -11.22 7.77 2.72
CA ASN A 15 -10.23 7.65 3.79
C ASN A 15 -10.02 6.23 4.34
N ASN A 16 -10.50 5.20 3.63
CA ASN A 16 -10.20 3.81 3.96
C ASN A 16 -8.71 3.53 3.78
N VAL A 17 -8.13 2.79 4.73
CA VAL A 17 -6.69 2.48 4.76
C VAL A 17 -6.49 1.01 4.43
N ILE A 18 -5.69 0.74 3.40
CA ILE A 18 -5.19 -0.59 3.07
C ILE A 18 -3.70 -0.58 3.40
N GLU A 19 -3.28 -1.39 4.37
CA GLU A 19 -1.91 -1.42 4.85
C GLU A 19 -1.35 -2.83 4.80
N THR A 20 -0.12 -2.98 4.35
CA THR A 20 0.60 -4.25 4.45
C THR A 20 0.79 -4.59 5.93
N THR A 21 0.21 -5.68 6.42
CA THR A 21 0.19 -6.04 7.86
C THR A 21 1.50 -6.63 8.39
N GLY A 22 2.53 -6.76 7.54
CA GLY A 22 3.78 -7.42 7.92
C GLY A 22 3.65 -8.93 8.11
N GLN A 23 2.46 -9.48 7.84
CA GLN A 23 2.23 -10.91 7.64
C GLN A 23 2.50 -11.23 6.16
N ASP A 24 3.21 -12.33 5.89
CA ASP A 24 3.50 -12.82 4.53
C ASP A 24 2.27 -13.40 3.81
N THR A 25 1.07 -13.12 4.30
CA THR A 25 -0.19 -13.48 3.64
C THR A 25 -0.67 -12.32 2.76
N ALA A 26 -0.59 -12.50 1.45
CA ALA A 26 -1.18 -11.58 0.48
C ALA A 26 -2.71 -11.76 0.45
N THR A 27 -3.44 -11.06 1.33
CA THR A 27 -4.89 -10.93 1.18
C THR A 27 -5.18 -9.87 0.12
N GLY A 28 -5.59 -10.29 -1.07
CA GLY A 28 -6.04 -9.36 -2.12
C GLY A 28 -7.21 -8.52 -1.61
N THR A 29 -7.10 -7.20 -1.73
CA THR A 29 -8.20 -6.26 -1.46
C THR A 29 -8.60 -5.62 -2.77
N GLU A 30 -9.88 -5.67 -3.12
CA GLU A 30 -10.39 -4.96 -4.29
C GLU A 30 -10.19 -3.44 -4.11
N LEU A 31 -9.60 -2.79 -5.11
CA LEU A 31 -9.32 -1.35 -5.09
C LEU A 31 -10.35 -0.54 -5.90
N ALA A 32 -10.94 -1.14 -6.93
CA ALA A 32 -11.96 -0.49 -7.74
C ALA A 32 -12.74 -1.54 -8.53
N SER A 33 -14.00 -1.23 -8.78
CA SER A 33 -14.86 -1.94 -9.73
C SER A 33 -15.59 -0.89 -10.56
N PHE A 34 -15.75 -1.16 -11.86
CA PHE A 34 -16.30 -0.23 -12.83
C PHE A 34 -17.33 -0.95 -13.70
N THR A 35 -18.52 -0.38 -13.82
CA THR A 35 -19.51 -0.80 -14.84
C THR A 35 -19.44 0.05 -16.11
N ASP A 36 -18.75 1.19 -16.02
CA ASP A 36 -18.57 2.20 -17.07
C ASP A 36 -17.21 2.89 -16.91
N ASN A 37 -16.84 3.76 -17.84
CA ASN A 37 -15.61 4.54 -17.77
C ASN A 37 -15.52 5.35 -16.46
N GLY A 38 -14.41 5.21 -15.73
CA GLY A 38 -14.23 5.87 -14.45
C GLY A 38 -12.77 6.00 -14.01
N THR A 39 -12.57 6.68 -12.90
CA THR A 39 -11.25 6.82 -12.26
C THR A 39 -11.42 6.73 -10.76
N VAL A 40 -10.57 5.93 -10.12
CA VAL A 40 -10.42 5.89 -8.66
C VAL A 40 -8.99 6.27 -8.32
N THR A 41 -8.81 7.23 -7.42
CA THR A 41 -7.49 7.71 -7.01
C THR A 41 -7.18 7.25 -5.59
N TYR A 42 -5.97 6.70 -5.42
CA TYR A 42 -5.41 6.34 -4.12
C TYR A 42 -4.17 7.17 -3.83
N THR A 43 -3.99 7.54 -2.56
CA THR A 43 -2.73 8.14 -2.11
C THR A 43 -1.88 7.08 -1.43
N ALA A 44 -0.70 6.80 -1.99
CA ALA A 44 0.33 6.01 -1.33
C ALA A 44 1.06 6.88 -0.31
N LYS A 45 1.11 6.45 0.96
CA LYS A 45 1.98 7.05 1.97
C LYS A 45 2.90 5.99 2.56
N PRO A 46 4.18 6.30 2.82
CA PRO A 46 5.01 5.46 3.66
C PRO A 46 4.44 5.45 5.08
N VAL A 47 4.45 4.29 5.73
CA VAL A 47 4.19 4.17 7.17
C VAL A 47 5.53 3.99 7.87
N ILE A 48 5.85 4.95 8.71
CA ILE A 48 7.01 4.88 9.59
C ILE A 48 6.65 3.90 10.71
N GLY A 49 7.34 2.76 10.75
CA GLY A 49 7.16 1.78 11.83
C GLY A 49 7.41 2.43 13.20
N SER A 50 6.75 1.91 14.24
CA SER A 50 6.71 2.45 15.60
C SER A 50 8.08 2.87 16.16
N LYS A 51 8.07 3.78 17.15
CA LYS A 51 9.25 4.26 17.91
C LYS A 51 10.28 3.14 18.12
N GLY A 52 11.45 3.29 17.51
CA GLY A 52 12.55 2.31 17.54
C GLY A 52 13.02 1.85 16.16
N GLN A 53 12.23 2.06 15.10
CA GLN A 53 12.69 1.93 13.72
C GLN A 53 13.42 3.22 13.33
N ASN A 54 14.76 3.20 13.36
CA ASN A 54 15.58 4.32 12.92
C ASN A 54 15.43 4.49 11.39
N LEU A 55 14.57 5.42 10.98
CA LEU A 55 14.66 5.95 9.63
C LEU A 55 15.90 6.82 9.55
N GLU A 56 16.78 6.52 8.60
CA GLU A 56 18.02 7.25 8.42
C GLU A 56 17.77 8.46 7.51
N PRO A 57 18.08 9.69 7.97
CA PRO A 57 17.95 10.89 7.14
C PRO A 57 18.75 10.75 5.85
N GLY A 58 18.15 11.11 4.72
CA GLY A 58 18.79 11.06 3.40
C GLY A 58 18.72 9.69 2.70
N VAL A 59 18.15 8.65 3.34
CA VAL A 59 17.94 7.36 2.69
C VAL A 59 16.65 7.36 1.87
N ASN A 60 16.75 6.91 0.61
CA ASN A 60 15.60 6.71 -0.27
C ASN A 60 14.96 5.35 -0.03
N TYR A 61 13.72 5.35 0.46
CA TYR A 61 12.93 4.14 0.64
C TYR A 61 12.09 3.88 -0.61
N THR A 62 12.42 2.84 -1.36
CA THR A 62 11.70 2.45 -2.58
C THR A 62 10.74 1.30 -2.33
N GLY A 63 9.82 1.10 -3.26
CA GLY A 63 8.82 0.04 -3.19
C GLY A 63 8.12 -0.23 -4.49
N THR A 64 7.78 -1.49 -4.70
CA THR A 64 6.93 -1.92 -5.82
C THR A 64 5.55 -2.29 -5.30
N MET A 65 4.56 -2.01 -6.14
CA MET A 65 3.18 -2.40 -5.94
C MET A 65 2.73 -3.14 -7.18
N THR A 66 2.17 -4.33 -7.00
CA THR A 66 1.59 -5.13 -8.07
C THR A 66 0.09 -5.19 -7.87
N PHE A 67 -0.69 -4.93 -8.91
CA PHE A 67 -2.14 -5.07 -8.92
C PHE A 67 -2.57 -5.95 -10.09
N GLY A 68 -3.65 -6.71 -9.91
CA GLY A 68 -4.33 -7.44 -10.96
C GLY A 68 -5.61 -6.73 -11.38
N ILE A 69 -6.00 -6.89 -12.64
CA ILE A 69 -7.30 -6.46 -13.16
C ILE A 69 -8.02 -7.72 -13.63
N GLY A 70 -9.24 -7.94 -13.13
CA GLY A 70 -10.11 -9.03 -13.55
C GLY A 70 -11.37 -8.47 -14.21
N LEU A 71 -11.92 -9.20 -15.18
CA LEU A 71 -13.28 -8.99 -15.66
C LEU A 71 -14.23 -9.77 -14.75
N VAL A 72 -15.34 -9.15 -14.35
CA VAL A 72 -16.41 -9.81 -13.60
C VAL A 72 -17.54 -10.10 -14.57
N GLU A 73 -18.07 -11.33 -14.57
CA GLU A 73 -19.22 -11.76 -15.37
C GLU A 73 -20.54 -11.20 -14.83
#